data_AF-A0A952VR06-F1
#
_entry.id   AF-A0A952VR06-F1
#
_cell.length_a   1.000
_cell.length_b   1.000
_cell.length_c   1.000
_cell.angle_alpha   90.00
_cell.angle_beta   90.00
_cell.angle_gamma   90.00
#
_symmetry.space_group_name_H-M   'P 1'
#
loop_
_entity.id
_entity.type
_entity.pdbx_description
1 polymer ?
#
loop_
_entity_poly.entity_id
_entity_poly.type
_entity_poly.pdbx_seq_one_letter_code
_entity_poly.pdbx_strand_id
1 'polypeptide(L)'
;EIKAAVPFYGQVPNPDTPIQKLACPVLYFYGEDDGWITKADVQRLAAALKKYNKTGEIKTYPSAPHAFFRDIDPSVYRPEAAKDAWARTKAFFKQHLG
;
A
#
# COMPACT_ATOMS: atom_id res chain seq x y z
N GLU A 1 10.04 5.04 -17.74
CA GLU A 1 10.55 4.64 -16.40
C GLU A 1 9.50 5.00 -15.35
N ILE A 2 9.25 4.17 -14.34
CA ILE A 2 8.25 4.47 -13.30
C ILE A 2 8.92 5.29 -12.20
N LYS A 3 8.34 6.44 -11.83
CA LYS A 3 8.92 7.37 -10.85
C LYS A 3 8.40 7.17 -9.42
N ALA A 4 7.21 6.60 -9.25
CA ALA A 4 6.59 6.30 -7.97
C ALA A 4 5.46 5.28 -8.16
N ALA A 5 5.16 4.46 -7.13
CA ALA A 5 4.03 3.52 -7.16
C ALA A 5 3.23 3.56 -5.84
N VAL A 6 1.91 3.43 -5.95
CA VAL A 6 0.99 3.49 -4.78
C VAL A 6 -0.02 2.33 -4.85
N PRO A 7 0.38 1.11 -4.46
CA PRO A 7 -0.53 -0.03 -4.40
C PRO A 7 -1.53 0.09 -3.25
N PHE A 8 -2.80 -0.11 -3.56
CA PHE A 8 -3.89 -0.22 -2.60
C PHE A 8 -4.19 -1.69 -2.35
N TYR A 9 -4.07 -2.16 -1.11
CA TYR A 9 -4.41 -3.53 -0.66
C TYR A 9 -3.92 -4.63 -1.63
N GLY A 10 -2.74 -4.44 -2.23
CA GLY A 10 -2.21 -5.33 -3.25
C GLY A 10 -1.52 -6.56 -2.65
N GLN A 11 -1.57 -7.70 -3.34
CA GLN A 11 -0.88 -8.90 -2.87
C GLN A 11 0.63 -8.67 -2.70
N VAL A 12 1.17 -9.03 -1.53
CA VAL A 12 2.61 -8.92 -1.26
C VAL A 12 3.33 -10.12 -1.90
N PRO A 13 4.24 -9.90 -2.87
CA PRO A 13 4.90 -11.00 -3.60
C PRO A 13 5.64 -11.95 -2.67
N ASN A 14 5.39 -13.27 -2.78
CA ASN A 14 6.10 -14.32 -2.05
C ASN A 14 6.64 -15.34 -3.07
N PRO A 15 7.96 -15.53 -3.24
CA PRO A 15 9.08 -14.96 -2.44
C PRO A 15 9.26 -13.43 -2.62
N ASP A 16 10.08 -12.82 -1.75
CA ASP A 16 10.35 -11.37 -1.71
C ASP A 16 11.24 -10.85 -2.86
N THR A 17 11.74 -11.74 -3.73
CA THR A 17 12.60 -11.42 -4.88
C THR A 17 12.08 -10.27 -5.77
N PRO A 18 10.76 -10.12 -6.04
CA PRO A 18 10.27 -8.96 -6.80
C PRO A 18 10.50 -7.63 -6.08
N ILE A 19 10.47 -7.60 -4.75
CA ILE A 19 10.69 -6.39 -3.93
C ILE A 19 12.16 -5.92 -4.08
N GLN A 20 13.11 -6.85 -4.20
CA GLN A 20 14.51 -6.53 -4.49
C GLN A 20 14.68 -5.74 -5.79
N LYS A 21 13.80 -5.94 -6.77
CA LYS A 21 13.84 -5.28 -8.08
C LYS A 21 13.07 -3.95 -8.12
N LEU A 22 12.48 -3.50 -7.01
CA LEU A 22 11.82 -2.18 -6.95
C LEU A 22 12.81 -1.07 -7.32
N ALA A 23 12.44 -0.28 -8.32
CA ALA A 23 13.25 0.80 -8.88
C ALA A 23 12.68 2.20 -8.56
N CYS A 24 11.56 2.28 -7.86
CA CYS A 24 10.93 3.53 -7.46
C CYS A 24 10.40 3.47 -6.02
N PRO A 25 10.19 4.63 -5.38
CA PRO A 25 9.51 4.72 -4.09
C PRO A 25 8.10 4.12 -4.13
N VAL A 26 7.72 3.43 -3.05
CA VAL A 26 6.39 2.81 -2.90
C VAL A 26 5.66 3.34 -1.67
N LEU A 27 4.40 3.76 -1.84
CA LEU A 27 3.48 3.99 -0.71
C LEU A 27 2.38 2.92 -0.75
N TYR A 28 2.44 1.96 0.15
CA TYR A 28 1.51 0.84 0.21
C TYR A 28 0.39 1.10 1.24
N PHE A 29 -0.87 0.89 0.84
CA PHE A 29 -2.02 1.00 1.75
C PHE A 29 -2.55 -0.36 2.16
N TYR A 30 -2.68 -0.57 3.47
CA TYR A 30 -3.21 -1.80 4.07
C TYR A 30 -4.48 -1.50 4.87
N GLY A 31 -5.51 -2.34 4.73
CA GLY A 31 -6.66 -2.37 5.64
C GLY A 31 -6.48 -3.46 6.69
N GLU A 32 -6.60 -3.14 7.98
CA GLU A 32 -6.33 -4.12 9.05
C GLU A 32 -7.35 -5.27 9.11
N ASP A 33 -8.56 -5.06 8.58
CA ASP A 33 -9.63 -6.06 8.48
C ASP A 33 -9.64 -6.74 7.10
N ASP A 34 -8.56 -6.62 6.33
CA ASP A 34 -8.44 -7.27 5.02
C ASP A 34 -8.44 -8.80 5.18
N GLY A 35 -9.43 -9.46 4.57
CA GLY A 35 -9.58 -10.91 4.61
C GLY A 35 -8.68 -11.67 3.63
N TRP A 36 -7.95 -10.98 2.76
CA TRP A 36 -7.06 -11.57 1.75
C TRP A 36 -5.59 -11.24 2.01
N ILE A 37 -5.28 -10.00 2.38
CA ILE A 37 -3.93 -9.58 2.74
C ILE A 37 -3.76 -9.66 4.25
N THR A 38 -2.86 -10.53 4.70
CA THR A 38 -2.67 -10.74 6.13
C THR A 38 -1.68 -9.73 6.73
N LYS A 39 -1.75 -9.51 8.03
CA LYS A 39 -0.72 -8.76 8.77
C LYS A 39 0.69 -9.33 8.57
N ALA A 40 0.81 -10.65 8.43
CA ALA A 40 2.09 -11.32 8.16
C ALA A 40 2.65 -10.95 6.77
N ASP A 41 1.79 -10.82 5.76
CA ASP A 41 2.20 -10.35 4.42
C ASP A 41 2.76 -8.93 4.48
N VAL A 42 2.10 -8.04 5.21
CA VAL A 42 2.53 -6.64 5.36
C VAL A 42 3.82 -6.53 6.17
N GLN A 43 3.99 -7.34 7.21
CA GLN A 43 5.25 -7.44 7.95
C GLN A 43 6.39 -7.92 7.06
N ARG A 44 6.12 -8.89 6.17
CA ARG A 44 7.09 -9.37 5.18
C ARG A 44 7.46 -8.31 4.15
N LEU A 45 6.49 -7.50 3.69
CA LEU A 45 6.76 -6.33 2.86
C LEU A 45 7.70 -5.35 3.58
N ALA A 46 7.38 -4.98 4.82
CA ALA A 46 8.21 -4.07 5.63
C ALA A 46 9.64 -4.60 5.80
N ALA A 47 9.78 -5.89 6.14
CA ALA A 47 11.06 -6.55 6.29
C ALA A 47 11.86 -6.57 4.98
N ALA A 48 11.21 -6.86 3.85
CA ALA A 48 11.86 -6.88 2.54
C ALA A 48 12.31 -5.49 2.07
N LEU A 49 11.48 -4.45 2.28
CA LEU A 49 11.87 -3.06 1.99
C LEU A 49 13.13 -2.67 2.77
N LYS A 50 13.20 -3.02 4.06
CA LYS A 50 14.39 -2.81 4.90
C LYS A 50 15.58 -3.64 4.44
N LYS A 51 15.40 -4.94 4.22
CA LYS A 51 16.44 -5.90 3.80
C LYS A 51 17.14 -5.46 2.50
N TYR A 52 16.37 -4.93 1.54
CA TYR A 52 16.88 -4.53 0.23
C TYR A 52 17.13 -3.03 0.09
N ASN A 53 17.09 -2.27 1.22
CA ASN A 53 17.28 -0.83 1.26
C ASN A 53 16.42 -0.08 0.23
N LYS A 54 15.13 -0.44 0.13
CA LYS A 54 14.16 0.18 -0.77
C LYS A 54 13.42 1.31 -0.06
N THR A 55 13.20 2.41 -0.78
CA THR A 55 12.34 3.49 -0.31
C THR A 55 10.88 3.05 -0.34
N GLY A 56 10.25 2.91 0.82
CA GLY A 56 8.83 2.66 0.88
C GLY A 56 8.21 3.01 2.22
N GLU A 57 6.92 3.35 2.17
CA GLU A 57 6.06 3.60 3.32
C GLU A 57 4.89 2.61 3.27
N ILE A 58 4.47 2.14 4.44
CA ILE A 58 3.26 1.33 4.60
C ILE A 58 2.33 2.10 5.52
N LYS A 59 1.12 2.39 5.02
CA LYS A 59 0.06 3.04 5.80
C LYS A 59 -1.07 2.04 6.03
N THR A 60 -1.27 1.71 7.31
CA THR A 60 -2.36 0.85 7.77
C THR A 60 -3.59 1.68 8.18
N TYR A 61 -4.77 1.19 7.82
CA TYR A 61 -6.07 1.71 8.22
C TYR A 61 -6.78 0.70 9.12
N PRO A 62 -6.94 0.99 10.42
CA PRO A 62 -7.73 0.16 11.33
C PRO A 62 -9.18 0.05 10.85
N SER A 63 -9.79 -1.12 11.05
CA SER A 63 -11.19 -1.41 10.70
C SER A 63 -11.56 -1.27 9.21
N ALA A 64 -10.55 -1.20 8.34
CA ALA A 64 -10.73 -1.12 6.90
C ALA A 64 -10.59 -2.52 6.28
N PRO A 65 -11.59 -3.01 5.54
CA PRO A 65 -11.50 -4.29 4.86
C PRO A 65 -10.72 -4.16 3.55
N HIS A 66 -10.59 -5.29 2.85
CA HIS A 66 -10.14 -5.26 1.47
C HIS A 66 -11.03 -4.34 0.63
N ALA A 67 -10.44 -3.67 -0.37
CA ALA A 67 -11.15 -2.74 -1.25
C ALA A 67 -11.83 -1.55 -0.54
N PHE A 68 -11.34 -1.11 0.62
CA PHE A 68 -11.93 0.00 1.38
C PHE A 68 -12.07 1.32 0.60
N PHE A 69 -11.34 1.47 -0.51
CA PHE A 69 -11.38 2.64 -1.39
C PHE A 69 -12.56 2.60 -2.38
N ARG A 70 -13.19 1.44 -2.58
CA ARG A 70 -14.25 1.21 -3.58
C ARG A 70 -15.57 1.82 -3.12
N ASP A 71 -15.83 3.06 -3.52
CA ASP A 71 -17.02 3.86 -3.17
C ASP A 71 -18.35 3.31 -3.69
N ILE A 72 -18.34 2.52 -4.77
CA ILE A 72 -19.54 1.87 -5.31
C ILE A 72 -20.09 0.72 -4.45
N ASP A 73 -19.31 0.22 -3.48
CA ASP A 73 -19.70 -0.91 -2.63
C ASP A 73 -19.70 -0.49 -1.14
N PRO A 74 -20.87 -0.13 -0.59
CA PRO A 74 -20.99 0.33 0.79
C PRO A 74 -20.55 -0.69 1.84
N SER A 75 -20.50 -1.99 1.51
CA SER A 75 -20.09 -3.02 2.47
C SER A 75 -18.59 -2.92 2.81
N VAL A 76 -17.78 -2.55 1.83
CA VAL A 76 -16.32 -2.43 1.97
C VAL A 76 -15.87 -0.99 2.10
N TYR A 77 -16.58 -0.03 1.51
CA TYR A 77 -16.17 1.37 1.49
C TYR A 77 -15.95 1.92 2.90
N ARG A 78 -14.82 2.62 3.10
CA ARG A 78 -14.51 3.36 4.33
C ARG A 78 -14.15 4.80 3.95
N PRO A 79 -15.09 5.75 4.05
CA PRO A 79 -14.91 7.10 3.50
C PRO A 79 -13.70 7.83 4.07
N GLU A 80 -13.47 7.75 5.39
CA GLU A 80 -12.33 8.41 6.03
C GLU A 80 -10.99 7.81 5.61
N ALA A 81 -10.89 6.48 5.55
CA ALA A 81 -9.70 5.78 5.07
C ALA A 81 -9.44 6.06 3.59
N ALA A 82 -10.48 6.07 2.76
CA ALA A 82 -10.39 6.38 1.34
C ALA A 82 -9.92 7.83 1.12
N LYS A 83 -10.47 8.78 1.86
CA LYS A 83 -10.09 10.20 1.79
C LYS A 83 -8.63 10.43 2.19
N ASP A 84 -8.18 9.85 3.30
CA ASP A 84 -6.77 9.93 3.74
C ASP A 84 -5.83 9.26 2.73
N ALA A 85 -6.17 8.05 2.26
CA ALA A 85 -5.38 7.33 1.26
C ALA A 85 -5.24 8.14 -0.04
N TRP A 86 -6.32 8.78 -0.50
CA TRP A 86 -6.27 9.63 -1.69
C TRP A 86 -5.43 10.89 -1.48
N ALA A 87 -5.57 11.55 -0.33
CA ALA A 87 -4.77 12.72 0.01
C ALA A 87 -3.26 12.38 0.02
N ARG A 88 -2.89 11.27 0.66
CA ARG A 88 -1.51 10.76 0.70
C ARG A 88 -1.00 10.36 -0.68
N THR A 89 -1.82 9.71 -1.50
CA THR A 89 -1.49 9.36 -2.89
C THR A 89 -1.08 10.59 -3.69
N LYS A 90 -1.92 11.64 -3.65
CA LYS A 90 -1.65 12.91 -4.34
C LYS A 90 -0.39 13.59 -3.81
N ALA A 91 -0.19 13.61 -2.49
CA ALA A 91 1.00 14.19 -1.88
C ALA A 91 2.28 13.44 -2.29
N PHE A 92 2.23 12.10 -2.25
CA PHE A 92 3.34 11.24 -2.64
C PHE A 92 3.72 11.43 -4.12
N PHE A 93 2.72 11.45 -5.02
CA PHE A 93 3.00 11.72 -6.43
C PHE A 93 3.51 13.14 -6.67
N LYS A 94 2.95 14.16 -6.00
CA LYS A 94 3.48 15.53 -6.09
C LYS A 94 4.95 15.60 -5.68
N GLN A 95 5.36 14.85 -4.66
CA GLN A 95 6.75 14.79 -4.20
C GLN A 95 7.69 14.13 -5.21
N HIS A 96 7.22 13.14 -5.97
CA HIS A 96 8.07 12.28 -6.80
C HIS A 96 7.98 12.51 -8.31
N LEU A 97 6.95 13.20 -8.81
CA LEU A 97 6.73 13.39 -10.25
C LEU A 97 7.24 14.72 -10.82
N GLY A 98 7.57 15.71 -9.98
CA GLY A 98 8.04 17.03 -10.42
C GLY A 98 6.89 17.96 -10.76
#